data_AF-A0A450WBU7-F1
#
_entry.id   AF-A0A450WBU7-F1
#
_cell.length_a   1.000
_cell.length_b   1.000
_cell.length_c   1.000
_cell.angle_alpha   90.00
_cell.angle_beta   90.00
_cell.angle_gamma   90.00
#
_symmetry.space_group_name_H-M   'P 1'
#
loop_
_entity.id
_entity.type
_entity.pdbx_description
1 polymer ?
#
loop_
_entity_poly.entity_id
_entity_poly.type
_entity_poly.pdbx_seq_one_letter_code
_entity_poly.pdbx_strand_id
1 'polypeptide(L)' 'MMEFFHMGGYAFYVWGAYGLAFVILLINLIQPVFCRRRTEKELVRRMRLEETRP' A
#
# COMPACT_ATOMS: atom_id res chain seq x y z
N MET A 1 1.35 35.11 3.48
CA MET A 1 1.50 33.67 3.84
C MET A 1 0.54 32.73 3.09
N MET A 2 -0.60 33.20 2.54
CA MET A 2 -1.49 32.38 1.68
C MET A 2 -1.10 32.36 0.18
N GLU A 3 -0.07 33.11 -0.23
CA GLU A 3 0.34 33.25 -1.64
C GLU A 3 0.78 31.94 -2.30
N PHE A 4 1.18 30.94 -1.51
CA PHE A 4 1.51 29.59 -2.00
C PHE A 4 0.28 28.76 -2.40
N PHE A 5 -0.88 29.01 -1.79
CA PHE A 5 -2.16 28.41 -2.22
C PHE A 5 -2.84 29.25 -3.31
N HIS A 6 -2.48 30.53 -3.42
CA HIS A 6 -3.06 31.52 -4.32
C HIS A 6 -2.11 31.93 -5.47
N MET A 7 -1.20 31.05 -5.92
CA MET A 7 -0.55 31.19 -7.23
C MET A 7 -1.58 30.92 -8.35
N GLY A 8 -2.55 31.83 -8.53
CA GLY A 8 -3.44 31.88 -9.69
C GLY A 8 -4.29 30.63 -9.98
N GLY A 9 -4.58 29.77 -9.00
CA GLY A 9 -5.44 28.59 -9.17
C GLY A 9 -4.72 27.25 -9.47
N TYR A 10 -3.39 27.25 -9.60
CA TYR A 10 -2.62 26.03 -9.93
C TYR A 10 -2.37 25.08 -8.75
N ALA A 11 -2.51 25.57 -7.51
CA ALA A 11 -2.27 24.77 -6.31
C ALA A 11 -3.14 23.49 -6.28
N PHE A 12 -4.38 23.56 -6.74
CA PHE A 12 -5.28 22.40 -6.82
C PHE A 12 -4.77 21.31 -7.75
N TYR A 13 -4.15 21.67 -8.87
CA TYR A 13 -3.57 20.71 -9.82
C TYR A 13 -2.35 20.01 -9.23
N VAL A 14 -1.48 20.76 -8.57
CA VAL A 14 -0.26 20.24 -7.95
C VAL A 14 -0.62 19.30 -6.80
N TRP A 15 -1.45 19.76 -5.87
CA TRP A 15 -1.91 18.95 -4.73
C TRP A 15 -2.76 17.76 -5.16
N GLY A 16 -3.59 17.90 -6.20
CA GLY A 16 -4.35 16.78 -6.78
C GLY A 16 -3.45 15.71 -7.39
N ALA A 17 -2.40 16.10 -8.14
CA ALA A 17 -1.42 15.18 -8.69
C ALA A 17 -0.63 14.46 -7.58
N TYR A 18 -0.21 15.17 -6.53
CA TYR A 18 0.43 14.57 -5.36
C TYR A 18 -0.51 13.62 -4.61
N GLY A 19 -1.78 14.00 -4.45
CA GLY A 19 -2.80 13.15 -3.84
C GLY A 19 -3.04 11.87 -4.63
N LEU A 20 -3.14 11.97 -5.97
CA LEU A 20 -3.30 10.81 -6.84
C LEU A 20 -2.09 9.89 -6.77
N ALA A 21 -0.88 10.43 -6.81
CA ALA A 21 0.36 9.67 -6.66
C ALA A 21 0.40 8.95 -5.30
N PHE A 22 0.00 9.62 -4.22
CA PHE A 22 -0.08 9.04 -2.88
C PHE A 22 -1.11 7.91 -2.78
N VAL A 23 -2.29 8.08 -3.41
CA VAL A 23 -3.32 7.04 -3.49
C VAL A 23 -2.81 5.80 -4.23
N ILE A 24 -2.14 5.98 -5.38
CA ILE A 24 -1.56 4.87 -6.14
C ILE A 24 -0.51 4.14 -5.30
N LEU A 25 0.37 4.88 -4.62
CA LEU A 25 1.37 4.33 -3.70
C LEU A 25 0.71 3.52 -2.57
N LEU A 26 -0.33 4.06 -1.94
CA LEU A 26 -1.08 3.37 -0.90
C LEU A 26 -1.73 2.09 -1.41
N ILE A 27 -2.39 2.11 -2.57
CA ILE A 27 -2.99 0.91 -3.17
C ILE A 27 -1.90 -0.15 -3.42
N ASN A 28 -0.75 0.27 -3.97
CA ASN A 28 0.36 -0.61 -4.26
C ASN A 28 1.00 -1.18 -3.00
N LEU A 29 1.02 -0.43 -1.89
CA LEU A 29 1.54 -0.87 -0.60
C LEU A 29 0.55 -1.75 0.18
N ILE A 30 -0.75 -1.47 0.08
CA ILE A 30 -1.81 -2.22 0.74
C ILE A 30 -1.98 -3.61 0.11
N GLN A 31 -1.85 -3.74 -1.21
CA GLN A 31 -1.92 -5.03 -1.91
C GLN A 31 -1.00 -6.12 -1.32
N PRO A 32 0.32 -5.92 -1.18
CA PRO A 32 1.22 -6.93 -0.63
C PRO A 32 0.99 -7.16 0.88
N VAL A 33 0.56 -6.14 1.64
CA VAL A 33 0.22 -6.29 3.06
C VAL A 33 -1.01 -7.18 3.24
N PHE A 34 -2.04 -7.01 2.42
CA PHE A 34 -3.22 -7.87 2.43
C PHE A 34 -2.92 -9.27 1.91
N CYS A 35 -2.06 -9.41 0.90
CA CYS A 35 -1.69 -10.72 0.35
C CYS A 35 -0.81 -11.52 1.33
N ARG A 36 0.16 -10.89 1.99
CA ARG A 36 1.04 -11.56 2.97
C ARG A 36 0.28 -12.19 4.12
N ARG A 37 -0.81 -11.55 4.59
CA ARG A 37 -1.67 -12.12 5.64
C ARG A 37 -2.34 -13.44 5.24
N ARG A 38 -2.49 -13.74 3.95
CA ARG A 38 -3.02 -15.05 3.50
C ARG A 38 -1.92 -16.12 3.40
N THR A 39 -0.70 -15.76 3.02
CA THR A 39 0.37 -16.74 2.74
C THR A 39 1.02 -17.31 4.00
N GLU A 40 1.11 -16.56 5.10
CA GLU A 40 1.70 -17.08 6.35
C GLU A 40 0.92 -18.29 6.91
N LYS A 41 -0.40 -18.33 6.71
CA LYS A 41 -1.23 -19.44 7.18
C LYS A 41 -0.95 -20.75 6.46
N GLU A 42 -0.50 -20.68 5.21
CA GLU A 42 -0.23 -21.87 4.39
C GLU A 42 1.15 -22.47 4.70
N LEU A 43 2.14 -21.62 4.99
CA LEU A 43 3.50 -22.06 5.36
C LEU A 43 3.51 -22.81 6.71
N VAL A 44 2.78 -22.30 7.71
CA VAL A 44 2.65 -22.97 9.02
C VAL A 44 1.98 -24.34 8.90
N ARG A 45 1.08 -24.51 7.93
CA ARG A 45 0.37 -25.78 7.73
C ARG A 45 1.24 -26.87 7.10
N ARG A 46 2.22 -26.49 6.27
CA ARG A 46 3.14 -27.44 5.62
C ARG A 46 4.23 -27.96 6.55
N MET A 47 4.80 -27.11 7.40
CA MET A 47 5.81 -27.53 8.39
C MET A 47 5.25 -28.60 9.35
N ARG A 48 3.97 -28.49 9.72
CA ARG A 48 3.32 -29.45 10.63
C ARG A 48 3.12 -30.83 9.99
N LEU A 49 3.08 -30.92 8.66
CA LEU A 49 2.94 -32.19 7.93
C LEU A 49 4.28 -32.89 7.67
N GLU A 50 5.37 -32.13 7.54
CA GLU A 50 6.71 -32.69 7.34
C GLU A 50 7.30 -33.28 8.63
N GLU A 51 6.93 -32.75 9.80
CA GLU A 51 7.36 -33.28 11.11
C GLU A 51 6.64 -34.59 11.49
N THR A 52 5.57 -34.96 10.79
CA THR A 52 4.79 -36.18 11.05
C THR A 52 5.07 -37.29 10.02
N ARG A 53 6.12 -37.18 9.21
CA ARG A 53 6.61 -38.29 8.37
C ARG A 53 7.77 -39.00 9.06
N PRO A 54 7.53 -40.12 9.79
CA PRO A 54 8.58 -41.03 10.24
C PRO A 54 9.21 -41.80 9.07
#